data_AF-A0A9C5ZKU7-F1
#
_entry.id   AF-A0A9C5ZKU7-F1
#
_cell.length_a   1.000
_cell.length_b   1.000
_cell.length_c   1.000
_cell.angle_alpha   90.00
_cell.angle_beta   90.00
_cell.angle_gamma   90.00
#
_symmetry.space_group_name_H-M   'P 1'
#
loop_
_entity.id
_entity.type
_entity.pdbx_description
1 polymer ?
#
loop_
_entity_poly.entity_id
_entity_poly.type
_entity_poly.pdbx_seq_one_letter_code
_entity_poly.pdbx_strand_id
1 'polypeptide(L)'
;MNKLRDEVETLNAKMRKMKDCYKSAAMELREVVYMLFGYRIDRVGSNTNYKISSMYAESPDDYLNFRLNESNVLDMLETPYSASLKALIQTQLVGNKSLPAFLSTLTLDLFQRSTMPMS
;
A
#
# COMPACT_ATOMS: atom_id res chain seq x y z
N MET A 1 36.03 -30.38 -10.01
CA MET A 1 35.77 -28.98 -10.44
C MET A 1 34.42 -28.80 -11.13
N ASN A 2 34.00 -29.68 -12.07
CA ASN A 2 32.72 -29.52 -12.77
C ASN A 2 31.47 -29.77 -11.89
N LYS A 3 31.46 -30.84 -11.06
CA LYS A 3 30.30 -31.16 -10.21
C LYS A 3 29.86 -30.05 -9.25
N LEU A 4 30.80 -29.35 -8.61
CA LEU A 4 30.47 -28.23 -7.72
C LEU A 4 29.91 -27.03 -8.50
N ARG A 5 30.39 -26.79 -9.73
CA ARG A 5 29.86 -25.71 -10.59
C ARG A 5 28.43 -26.03 -11.02
N ASP A 6 28.18 -27.26 -11.45
CA ASP A 6 26.85 -27.72 -11.87
C ASP A 6 25.83 -27.65 -10.70
N GLU A 7 26.28 -27.98 -9.48
CA GLU A 7 25.46 -27.88 -8.27
C GLU A 7 25.14 -26.42 -7.91
N VAL A 8 26.13 -25.52 -7.97
CA VAL A 8 25.93 -24.08 -7.77
C VAL A 8 24.96 -23.49 -8.80
N GLU A 9 25.08 -23.88 -10.07
CA GLU A 9 24.15 -23.44 -11.13
C GLU A 9 22.73 -23.94 -10.88
N THR A 10 22.58 -25.20 -10.48
CA THR A 10 21.29 -25.80 -10.13
C THR A 10 20.64 -25.08 -8.94
N LEU A 11 21.41 -24.81 -7.88
CA LEU A 11 20.93 -24.08 -6.71
C LEU A 11 20.54 -22.63 -7.05
N ASN A 12 21.35 -21.96 -7.87
CA ASN A 12 21.04 -20.62 -8.35
C ASN A 12 19.76 -20.59 -9.20
N ALA A 13 19.54 -21.56 -10.07
CA ALA A 13 18.32 -21.68 -10.86
C ALA A 13 17.08 -21.90 -9.97
N LYS A 14 17.18 -22.79 -8.97
CA LYS A 14 16.12 -23.00 -7.96
C LYS A 14 15.83 -21.73 -7.17
N MET A 15 16.87 -21.02 -6.73
CA MET A 15 16.72 -19.75 -6.00
C MET A 15 16.02 -18.69 -6.84
N ARG A 16 16.38 -18.55 -8.13
CA ARG A 16 15.70 -17.62 -9.05
C ARG A 16 14.22 -17.95 -9.19
N LYS A 17 13.89 -19.22 -9.47
CA LYS A 17 12.51 -19.69 -9.58
C LYS A 17 11.70 -19.43 -8.32
N MET A 18 12.29 -19.64 -7.14
CA MET A 18 11.64 -19.37 -5.86
C MET A 18 11.37 -17.87 -5.66
N LYS A 19 12.33 -17.01 -6.00
CA LYS A 19 12.15 -15.55 -5.96
C LYS A 19 11.04 -15.08 -6.91
N ASP A 20 11.00 -15.63 -8.12
CA ASP A 20 9.98 -15.28 -9.11
C ASP A 20 8.57 -15.71 -8.67
N CYS A 21 8.44 -16.93 -8.12
CA CYS A 21 7.18 -17.42 -7.58
C CYS A 21 6.69 -16.55 -6.41
N TYR A 22 7.57 -16.20 -5.48
CA TYR A 22 7.23 -15.31 -4.36
C TYR A 22 6.81 -13.92 -4.85
N LYS A 23 7.55 -13.34 -5.80
CA LYS A 23 7.23 -12.03 -6.38
C LYS A 23 5.86 -12.06 -7.06
N SER A 24 5.57 -13.11 -7.84
CA SER A 24 4.29 -13.29 -8.52
C SER A 24 3.13 -13.35 -7.51
N ALA A 25 3.25 -14.21 -6.48
CA ALA A 25 2.22 -14.34 -5.45
C ALA A 25 2.01 -13.03 -4.66
N ALA A 26 3.08 -12.30 -4.35
CA ALA A 26 3.00 -11.02 -3.66
C ALA A 26 2.34 -9.92 -4.52
N MET A 27 2.59 -9.92 -5.83
CA MET A 27 1.95 -8.99 -6.78
C MET A 27 0.47 -9.32 -6.95
N GLU A 28 0.13 -10.60 -7.12
CA GLU A 28 -1.25 -11.08 -7.22
C GLU A 28 -2.06 -10.69 -5.98
N LEU A 29 -1.54 -10.96 -4.78
CA LEU A 29 -2.23 -10.59 -3.53
C LEU A 29 -2.45 -9.07 -3.43
N ARG A 30 -1.45 -8.26 -3.83
CA ARG A 30 -1.59 -6.80 -3.83
C ARG A 30 -2.70 -6.34 -4.77
N GLU A 31 -2.81 -6.97 -5.94
CA GLU A 31 -3.86 -6.65 -6.91
C GLU A 31 -5.25 -7.03 -6.38
N VAL A 32 -5.39 -8.19 -5.76
CA VAL A 32 -6.65 -8.61 -5.12
C VAL A 32 -7.06 -7.63 -4.01
N VAL A 33 -6.12 -7.23 -3.15
CA VAL A 33 -6.38 -6.21 -2.11
C VAL A 33 -6.78 -4.88 -2.73
N TYR A 34 -6.12 -4.46 -3.81
CA TYR A 34 -6.47 -3.22 -4.52
C TYR A 34 -7.88 -3.27 -5.10
N MET A 35 -8.25 -4.36 -5.77
CA MET A 35 -9.59 -4.52 -6.36
C MET A 35 -10.70 -4.59 -5.31
N LEU A 36 -10.45 -5.23 -4.16
CA LEU A 36 -11.46 -5.42 -3.11
C LEU A 36 -11.65 -4.16 -2.25
N PHE A 37 -10.56 -3.47 -1.93
CA PHE A 37 -10.59 -2.39 -0.92
C PHE A 37 -10.32 -1.00 -1.50
N GLY A 38 -9.95 -0.93 -2.78
CA GLY A 38 -9.72 0.32 -3.49
C GLY A 38 -8.44 1.05 -3.11
N TYR A 39 -7.47 0.38 -2.48
CA TYR A 39 -6.20 0.97 -2.08
C TYR A 39 -4.99 0.20 -2.59
N ARG A 40 -4.12 0.90 -3.31
CA ARG A 40 -2.82 0.39 -3.71
C ARG A 40 -1.83 0.69 -2.60
N ILE A 41 -1.12 -0.34 -2.14
CA ILE A 41 -0.12 -0.24 -1.06
C ILE A 41 1.25 -0.58 -1.62
N ASP A 42 2.11 0.43 -1.74
CA ASP A 42 3.46 0.29 -2.27
C ASP A 42 4.50 0.62 -1.21
N ARG A 43 5.46 -0.29 -1.01
CA ARG A 43 6.62 -0.02 -0.15
C ARG A 43 7.55 0.97 -0.86
N VAL A 44 7.94 2.04 -0.17
CA VAL A 44 8.79 3.10 -0.73
C VAL A 44 10.14 3.12 -0.02
N GLY A 45 11.22 3.08 -0.81
CA GLY A 45 12.59 3.09 -0.32
C GLY A 45 13.00 1.80 0.39
N SER A 46 14.13 1.84 1.09
CA SER A 46 14.65 0.72 1.89
C SER A 46 13.90 0.53 3.21
N ASN A 47 13.19 1.55 3.66
CA ASN A 47 12.55 1.59 4.97
C ASN A 47 11.20 0.85 4.98
N THR A 48 10.57 0.77 6.15
CA THR A 48 9.22 0.25 6.35
C THR A 48 8.14 1.30 6.07
N ASN A 49 8.35 2.10 5.01
CA ASN A 49 7.43 3.14 4.58
C ASN A 49 6.52 2.63 3.45
N TYR A 50 5.26 3.01 3.48
CA TYR A 50 4.21 2.54 2.59
C TYR A 50 3.41 3.74 2.07
N LYS A 51 3.42 3.91 0.75
CA LYS A 51 2.53 4.80 0.02
C LYS A 51 1.20 4.09 -0.19
N ILE A 52 0.11 4.71 0.26
CA ILE A 52 -1.26 4.23 0.08
C ILE A 52 -2.00 5.20 -0.83
N SER A 53 -2.41 4.73 -2.01
CA SER A 53 -3.14 5.50 -3.01
C SER A 53 -4.52 4.90 -3.24
N SER A 54 -5.55 5.75 -3.25
CA SER A 54 -6.92 5.32 -3.55
C SER A 54 -7.07 5.05 -5.04
N MET A 55 -7.94 4.10 -5.40
CA MET A 55 -8.39 3.90 -6.78
C MET A 55 -9.19 5.09 -7.33
N TYR A 56 -9.70 5.95 -6.44
CA TYR A 56 -10.44 7.17 -6.76
C TYR A 56 -9.59 8.44 -6.57
N ALA A 57 -8.26 8.31 -6.49
CA ALA A 57 -7.37 9.46 -6.41
C ALA A 57 -7.51 10.35 -7.66
N GLU A 58 -7.60 11.67 -7.46
CA GLU A 58 -7.72 12.64 -8.55
C GLU A 58 -6.35 12.99 -9.15
N SER A 59 -5.28 12.84 -8.35
CA SER A 59 -3.89 13.06 -8.74
C SER A 59 -2.95 11.92 -8.28
N PRO A 60 -1.85 11.62 -9.00
CA PRO A 60 -0.79 10.73 -8.51
C PRO A 60 -0.14 11.15 -7.18
N ASP A 61 -0.28 12.44 -6.84
CA ASP A 61 0.21 13.04 -5.59
C ASP A 61 -0.79 12.91 -4.43
N ASP A 62 -2.00 12.41 -4.69
CA ASP A 62 -2.99 12.10 -3.66
C ASP A 62 -2.69 10.74 -3.04
N TYR A 63 -1.83 10.76 -2.03
CA TYR A 63 -1.48 9.57 -1.28
C TYR A 63 -1.27 9.83 0.20
N LEU A 64 -1.57 8.80 0.98
CA LEU A 64 -1.21 8.71 2.37
C LEU A 64 0.13 8.01 2.50
N ASN A 65 0.93 8.43 3.48
CA ASN A 65 2.21 7.81 3.77
C ASN A 65 2.17 7.22 5.17
N PHE A 66 2.50 5.93 5.30
CA PHE A 66 2.54 5.24 6.58
C PHE A 66 3.90 4.61 6.81
N ARG A 67 4.34 4.61 8.06
CA ARG A 67 5.53 3.89 8.50
C ARG A 67 5.13 2.79 9.48
N LEU A 68 5.55 1.56 9.21
CA LEU A 68 5.48 0.50 10.22
C LEU A 68 6.66 0.68 11.19
N ASN A 69 6.36 1.07 12.42
CA ASN A 69 7.36 1.31 13.45
C ASN A 69 7.81 0.01 14.13
N GLU A 70 8.79 0.10 15.03
CA GLU A 70 9.39 -1.04 15.73
C GLU A 70 8.40 -1.80 16.63
N SER A 71 7.29 -1.17 17.01
CA SER A 71 6.20 -1.79 17.76
C SER A 71 5.15 -2.46 16.87
N ASN A 72 5.41 -2.60 15.56
CA ASN A 72 4.47 -3.10 14.55
C ASN A 72 3.17 -2.29 14.47
N VAL A 73 3.24 -1.00 14.75
CA VAL A 73 2.13 -0.05 14.60
C VAL A 73 2.37 0.84 13.39
N LEU A 74 1.30 1.20 12.67
CA LEU A 74 1.36 2.11 11.54
C LEU A 74 1.25 3.56 12.02
N ASP A 75 2.32 4.33 11.85
CA ASP A 75 2.32 5.78 12.03
C ASP A 75 1.98 6.44 10.69
N MET A 76 1.00 7.35 10.67
CA MET A 76 0.78 8.20 9.50
C MET A 76 1.83 9.31 9.47
N LEU A 77 2.52 9.46 8.34
CA LEU A 77 3.44 10.56 8.08
C LEU A 77 2.71 11.66 7.30
N GLU A 78 3.01 12.92 7.61
CA GLU A 78 2.38 14.05 6.94
C GLU A 78 2.79 14.12 5.45
N THR A 79 1.78 14.28 4.60
CA THR A 79 1.87 14.60 3.18
C THR A 79 0.97 15.80 2.88
N PRO A 80 1.16 16.51 1.76
CA PRO A 80 0.21 17.54 1.33
C PRO A 80 -1.23 17.03 1.27
N TYR A 81 -1.42 15.79 0.81
CA TYR A 81 -2.72 15.14 0.76
C TYR A 81 -3.27 14.82 2.16
N SER A 82 -2.49 14.28 3.08
CA SER A 82 -2.99 14.07 4.46
C SER A 82 -3.36 15.39 5.14
N ALA A 83 -2.67 16.49 4.79
CA ALA A 83 -2.99 17.81 5.31
C ALA A 83 -4.36 18.34 4.82
N SER A 84 -4.80 17.96 3.62
CA SER A 84 -6.16 18.28 3.13
C SER A 84 -7.25 17.44 3.82
N LEU A 85 -6.88 16.30 4.40
CA LEU A 85 -7.78 15.36 5.09
C LEU A 85 -7.84 15.55 6.63
N LYS A 86 -7.32 16.65 7.17
CA LYS A 86 -7.18 16.88 8.62
C LYS A 86 -8.47 16.65 9.42
N ALA A 87 -9.61 17.13 8.94
CA ALA A 87 -10.90 16.94 9.63
C ALA A 87 -11.30 15.46 9.73
N LEU A 88 -11.11 14.71 8.64
CA LEU A 88 -11.40 13.28 8.59
C LEU A 88 -10.43 12.49 9.50
N ILE A 89 -9.14 12.84 9.48
CA ILE A 89 -8.11 12.25 10.34
C ILE A 89 -8.44 12.50 11.82
N GLN A 90 -8.77 13.73 12.21
CA GLN A 90 -9.14 14.05 13.59
C GLN A 90 -10.36 13.24 14.06
N THR A 91 -11.37 13.12 13.20
CA THR A 91 -12.60 12.40 13.55
C THR A 91 -12.36 10.89 13.70
N GLN A 92 -11.66 10.27 12.75
CA GLN A 92 -11.59 8.81 12.66
C GLN A 92 -10.32 8.18 13.26
N LEU A 93 -9.19 8.87 13.22
CA LEU A 93 -7.92 8.35 13.75
C LEU A 93 -7.62 8.84 15.16
N VAL A 94 -7.90 10.11 15.48
CA VAL A 94 -7.67 10.63 16.83
C VAL A 94 -8.79 10.23 17.79
N GLY A 95 -10.06 10.28 17.34
CA GLY A 95 -11.21 9.88 18.15
C GLY A 95 -11.39 8.37 18.29
N ASN A 96 -11.52 7.66 17.16
CA ASN A 96 -11.90 6.23 17.13
C ASN A 96 -10.72 5.26 17.00
N LYS A 97 -9.51 5.75 16.70
CA LYS A 97 -8.26 4.97 16.49
C LYS A 97 -8.37 3.83 15.46
N SER A 98 -9.25 3.94 14.46
CA SER A 98 -9.47 2.86 13.49
C SER A 98 -9.06 3.28 12.07
N LEU A 99 -7.94 2.74 11.60
CA LEU A 99 -7.50 2.86 10.21
C LEU A 99 -8.55 2.30 9.22
N PRO A 100 -9.18 1.13 9.46
CA PRO A 100 -10.25 0.66 8.61
C PRO A 100 -11.42 1.66 8.51
N ALA A 101 -11.87 2.23 9.63
CA ALA A 101 -12.97 3.21 9.60
C ALA A 101 -12.59 4.46 8.80
N PHE A 102 -11.38 4.99 9.04
CA PHE A 102 -10.85 6.13 8.31
C PHE A 102 -10.79 5.87 6.79
N LEU A 103 -10.20 4.74 6.38
CA LEU A 103 -10.07 4.38 4.97
C LEU A 103 -11.43 4.12 4.31
N SER A 104 -12.38 3.48 5.01
CA SER A 104 -13.73 3.27 4.49
C SER A 104 -14.48 4.58 4.26
N THR A 105 -14.41 5.53 5.20
CA THR A 105 -15.03 6.86 5.02
C THR A 105 -14.37 7.59 3.85
N LEU A 106 -13.03 7.59 3.77
CA LEU A 106 -12.31 8.22 2.66
C LEU A 106 -12.70 7.60 1.31
N THR A 107 -12.87 6.28 1.23
CA THR A 107 -13.30 5.60 0.00
C THR A 107 -14.67 6.08 -0.44
N LEU A 108 -15.64 6.17 0.47
CA LEU A 108 -17.00 6.62 0.14
C LEU A 108 -17.00 8.08 -0.32
N ASP A 109 -16.27 8.95 0.37
CA ASP A 109 -16.17 10.36 0.03
C ASP A 109 -15.53 10.59 -1.35
N LEU A 110 -14.43 9.90 -1.66
CA LEU A 110 -13.77 9.98 -2.97
C LEU A 110 -14.64 9.38 -4.08
N PHE A 111 -15.32 8.27 -3.81
CA PHE A 111 -16.25 7.67 -4.76
C PHE A 111 -17.38 8.64 -5.13
N GLN A 112 -18.00 9.30 -4.14
CA GLN A 112 -19.03 10.30 -4.39
C GLN A 112 -18.51 11.46 -5.24
N ARG A 113 -17.32 11.98 -4.96
CA ARG A 113 -16.68 13.02 -5.78
C ARG A 113 -16.42 12.56 -7.22
N SER A 114 -15.96 11.32 -7.40
CA SER A 114 -15.67 10.78 -8.73
C SER A 114 -16.91 10.47 -9.58
N THR A 115 -18.08 10.29 -8.95
CA THR A 115 -19.32 9.88 -9.61
C THR A 115 -20.37 10.97 -9.73
N MET A 116 -20.25 12.07 -8.99
CA MET A 116 -21.13 13.23 -9.17
C MET A 116 -20.73 13.99 -10.43
N PRO A 117 -21.60 14.11 -11.45
CA PRO A 117 -21.35 14.99 -12.57
C PRO A 117 -21.33 16.43 -12.04
N MET A 118 -20.29 17.19 -12.40
CA MET A 118 -20.25 18.64 -12.20
C MET A 118 -21.47 19.24 -12.92
N SER A 119 -22.54 19.53 -12.19
CA SER A 119 -23.75 20.20 -12.69
C SER A 119 -23.61 21.71 -12.59
#